data_AF-A0A3D2TLT2-F1
#
_entry.id   AF-A0A3D2TLT2-F1
#
_cell.length_a   1.000
_cell.length_b   1.000
_cell.length_c   1.000
_cell.angle_alpha   90.00
_cell.angle_beta   90.00
_cell.angle_gamma   90.00
#
_symmetry.space_group_name_H-M   'P 1'
#
loop_
_entity.id
_entity.type
_entity.pdbx_description
1 polymer ?
#
loop_
_entity_poly.entity_id
_entity_poly.type
_entity_poly.pdbx_seq_one_letter_code
_entity_poly.pdbx_strand_id
1 'polypeptide(L)' 'NTAQKMGVKEFIPRVRYLVRDDHLPLNKIAKIPVCDLIDFEYPDPRNRFWHTTADTPARCSADSLEKVGRVIQTWLKTKR' A
#
# COMPACT_ATOMS: atom_id res chain seq x y z
N ASN A 1 14.05 0.61 0.95
CA ASN A 1 14.93 0.22 2.08
C ASN A 1 14.34 0.47 3.47
N THR A 2 13.47 1.46 3.71
CA THR A 2 12.92 1.72 5.07
C THR A 2 12.17 0.54 5.67
N ALA A 3 11.18 -0.02 4.97
CA ALA A 3 10.41 -1.18 5.45
C ALA A 3 11.32 -2.38 5.78
N GLN A 4 12.27 -2.68 4.90
CA GLN A 4 13.27 -3.74 5.11
C GLN A 4 14.11 -3.50 6.37
N LYS A 5 14.61 -2.27 6.59
CA LYS A 5 15.35 -1.92 7.81
C LYS A 5 14.52 -2.06 9.09
N MET A 6 13.20 -1.85 8.97
CA MET A 6 12.24 -2.03 10.08
C MET A 6 11.77 -3.48 10.25
N GLY A 7 12.19 -4.41 9.37
CA GLY A 7 11.73 -5.79 9.40
C GLY A 7 10.28 -6.02 8.94
N VAL A 8 9.64 -5.02 8.32
CA VAL A 8 8.27 -5.14 7.77
C VAL A 8 8.35 -5.86 6.41
N LYS A 9 7.75 -7.05 6.32
CA LYS A 9 7.95 -8.00 5.22
C LYS A 9 6.95 -7.83 4.07
N GLU A 10 5.85 -7.13 4.33
CA GLU A 10 4.73 -6.92 3.41
C GLU A 10 5.10 -5.97 2.24
N PHE A 11 6.14 -5.14 2.41
CA PHE A 11 6.68 -4.29 1.34
C PHE A 11 7.69 -5.06 0.49
N ILE A 12 7.20 -5.80 -0.50
CA ILE A 12 8.02 -6.63 -1.39
C ILE A 12 8.57 -5.79 -2.55
N PRO A 13 9.90 -5.63 -2.71
CA PRO A 13 10.49 -4.79 -3.76
C PRO A 13 10.50 -5.50 -5.13
N ARG A 14 9.31 -5.83 -5.65
CA ARG A 14 9.13 -6.53 -6.92
C ARG A 14 7.97 -5.91 -7.71
N VAL A 15 8.21 -5.62 -8.98
CA VAL A 15 7.15 -5.18 -9.91
C VAL A 15 6.17 -6.33 -10.11
N ARG A 16 4.86 -6.04 -10.04
CA ARG A 16 3.83 -7.06 -10.17
C ARG A 16 2.65 -6.65 -11.02
N TYR A 17 1.88 -5.65 -10.58
CA TYR A 17 0.67 -5.21 -11.24
C TYR A 17 0.81 -3.80 -11.81
N LEU A 18 0.18 -3.56 -12.95
CA LEU A 18 -0.11 -2.20 -13.42
C LEU A 18 -1.53 -1.87 -13.00
N VAL A 19 -1.68 -0.85 -12.16
CA VAL A 19 -2.95 -0.47 -11.55
C VAL A 19 -3.34 0.91 -12.06
N ARG A 20 -4.61 1.04 -12.47
CA ARG A 20 -5.19 2.34 -12.80
C ARG A 20 -5.87 2.89 -11.55
N ASP A 21 -5.19 3.81 -10.89
CA ASP A 21 -5.68 4.47 -9.69
C ASP A 21 -5.40 5.97 -9.77
N ASP A 22 -5.80 6.73 -8.75
CA ASP A 22 -5.70 8.19 -8.66
C ASP A 22 -4.25 8.70 -8.79
N HIS A 23 -3.26 7.86 -8.47
CA HIS A 23 -1.85 8.20 -8.65
C HIS A 23 -1.49 8.47 -10.13
N LEU A 24 -2.20 7.89 -11.09
CA LEU A 24 -1.92 8.09 -12.52
C LEU A 24 -2.21 9.52 -13.01
N PRO A 25 -3.42 10.09 -12.84
CA PRO A 25 -3.67 11.48 -13.23
C PRO A 25 -2.82 12.48 -12.43
N LEU A 26 -2.61 12.23 -11.13
CA LEU A 26 -1.72 13.05 -10.29
C LEU A 26 -0.29 13.09 -10.85
N ASN A 27 0.24 11.95 -11.28
CA ASN A 27 1.58 11.88 -11.88
C ASN A 27 1.63 12.43 -13.31
N LYS A 28 0.73 11.99 -14.18
CA LYS A 28 0.83 12.23 -15.63
C LYS A 28 0.34 13.61 -16.03
N ILE A 29 -0.67 14.14 -15.35
CA ILE A 29 -1.29 15.43 -15.68
C ILE A 29 -0.71 16.52 -14.77
N ALA A 30 -0.89 16.37 -13.44
CA ALA A 30 -0.46 17.39 -12.47
C ALA A 30 1.05 17.40 -12.20
N LYS A 31 1.81 16.44 -12.75
CA LYS A 31 3.26 16.32 -12.62
C LYS A 31 3.77 16.18 -11.19
N ILE A 32 2.93 15.63 -10.30
CA ILE A 32 3.30 15.36 -8.91
C ILE A 32 3.94 13.97 -8.81
N PRO A 33 5.16 13.82 -8.27
CA PRO A 33 5.73 12.51 -7.98
C PRO A 33 4.90 11.82 -6.89
N VAL A 34 4.20 10.76 -7.26
CA VAL A 34 3.27 10.04 -6.39
C VAL A 34 3.37 8.54 -6.65
N CYS A 35 3.11 7.74 -5.62
CA CYS A 35 2.99 6.30 -5.69
C CYS A 35 1.75 5.86 -4.93
N ASP A 36 1.28 4.66 -5.23
CA ASP A 36 0.14 4.03 -4.59
C ASP A 36 0.59 2.82 -3.75
N LEU A 37 0.01 2.68 -2.55
CA LEU A 37 0.27 1.59 -1.61
C LEU A 37 -1.01 0.78 -1.46
N ILE A 38 -1.08 -0.34 -2.18
CA ILE A 38 -2.30 -1.13 -2.38
C ILE A 38 -1.99 -2.62 -2.33
N ASP A 39 -2.93 -3.40 -1.77
CA ASP A 39 -2.86 -4.85 -1.65
C ASP A 39 -3.88 -5.53 -2.58
N PHE A 40 -3.43 -6.55 -3.32
CA PHE A 40 -4.25 -7.38 -4.21
C PHE A 40 -4.25 -8.86 -3.81
N GLU A 41 -3.58 -9.21 -2.72
CA GLU A 41 -3.44 -10.58 -2.23
C GLU A 41 -4.22 -10.84 -0.94
N TYR A 42 -4.74 -9.81 -0.28
CA TYR A 42 -5.67 -10.01 0.82
C TYR A 42 -7.07 -10.34 0.32
N PRO A 43 -7.76 -11.33 0.91
CA PRO A 43 -7.25 -12.37 1.81
C PRO A 43 -6.61 -13.55 1.07
N ASP A 44 -6.73 -13.60 -0.25
CA ASP A 44 -6.05 -14.52 -1.15
C ASP A 44 -5.85 -13.83 -2.52
N PRO A 45 -5.10 -14.42 -3.48
CA PRO A 45 -4.80 -13.80 -4.77
C PRO A 45 -6.00 -13.39 -5.65
N ARG A 46 -7.24 -13.77 -5.27
CA ARG A 46 -8.47 -13.33 -5.95
C ARG A 46 -9.03 -12.02 -5.40
N ASN A 47 -8.42 -11.45 -4.35
CA ASN A 47 -8.91 -10.27 -3.65
C ASN A 47 -10.41 -10.36 -3.30
N ARG A 48 -10.83 -11.53 -2.79
CA ARG A 48 -12.24 -11.99 -2.81
C ARG A 48 -13.26 -11.12 -2.08
N PHE A 49 -12.81 -10.19 -1.23
CA PHE A 49 -13.72 -9.30 -0.49
C PHE A 49 -13.94 -7.96 -1.20
N TRP A 50 -13.03 -7.55 -2.07
CA TRP A 50 -13.12 -6.28 -2.78
C TRP A 50 -14.39 -6.19 -3.62
N HIS A 51 -15.08 -5.04 -3.53
CA HIS A 51 -16.37 -4.78 -4.18
C HIS A 51 -17.47 -5.80 -3.84
N THR A 52 -17.47 -6.31 -2.61
CA THR A 52 -18.54 -7.16 -2.07
C THR A 52 -19.08 -6.59 -0.77
N THR A 53 -20.26 -7.06 -0.34
CA THR A 53 -20.80 -6.75 0.99
C THR A 53 -19.99 -7.37 2.14
N ALA A 54 -19.02 -8.24 1.84
CA ALA A 54 -18.11 -8.79 2.83
C ALA A 54 -16.93 -7.86 3.17
N ASP A 55 -16.75 -6.77 2.41
CA ASP A 55 -15.81 -5.69 2.74
C ASP A 55 -16.35 -4.85 3.91
N THR A 56 -16.07 -5.35 5.12
CA THR A 56 -16.58 -4.79 6.37
C THR A 56 -15.40 -4.46 7.30
N PRO A 57 -15.58 -3.59 8.31
CA PRO A 57 -14.53 -3.27 9.27
C PRO A 57 -13.91 -4.48 10.00
N ALA A 58 -14.62 -5.61 10.05
CA ALA A 58 -14.09 -6.87 10.58
C ALA A 58 -12.91 -7.44 9.76
N ARG A 59 -12.64 -6.91 8.57
CA ARG A 59 -11.49 -7.25 7.71
C ARG A 59 -10.32 -6.28 7.86
N CYS A 60 -10.50 -5.19 8.61
CA CYS A 60 -9.40 -4.29 8.95
C CYS A 60 -8.52 -4.92 10.05
N SER A 61 -7.21 -4.67 9.97
CA SER A 61 -6.23 -5.14 10.94
C SER A 61 -5.46 -3.97 11.52
N ALA A 62 -5.46 -3.84 12.85
CA ALA A 62 -4.67 -2.84 13.55
C ALA A 62 -3.16 -3.01 13.25
N ASP A 63 -2.69 -4.26 13.16
CA ASP A 63 -1.30 -4.59 12.81
C ASP A 63 -0.95 -4.13 11.39
N SER A 64 -1.82 -4.35 10.41
CA SER A 64 -1.59 -3.89 9.03
C SER A 64 -1.53 -2.36 8.95
N LEU A 65 -2.46 -1.67 9.63
CA LEU A 65 -2.47 -0.21 9.69
C LEU A 65 -1.22 0.35 10.36
N GLU A 66 -0.77 -0.24 11.47
CA GLU A 66 0.47 0.15 12.14
C GLU A 66 1.67 -0.01 11.21
N LYS A 67 1.82 -1.16 10.56
CA LYS A 67 2.93 -1.46 9.66
C LYS A 67 3.05 -0.42 8.54
N VAL A 68 1.96 -0.13 7.83
CA VAL A 68 1.96 0.86 6.76
C VAL A 68 2.28 2.26 7.31
N GLY A 69 1.59 2.68 8.37
CA GLY A 69 1.77 4.00 8.97
C GLY A 69 3.20 4.25 9.46
N ARG A 70 3.79 3.28 10.18
CA ARG A 70 5.15 3.40 10.71
C ARG A 70 6.22 3.39 9.63
N VAL A 71 6.05 2.61 8.56
CA VAL A 71 6.98 2.62 7.43
C VAL A 71 6.99 3.99 6.77
N ILE A 72 5.81 4.56 6.47
CA ILE A 72 5.68 5.88 5.84
C ILE A 72 6.27 6.95 6.77
N GLN A 73 5.88 6.96 8.05
CA GLN A 73 6.38 7.94 9.03
C GLN A 73 7.90 7.89 9.16
N THR A 74 8.47 6.68 9.24
CA THR A 74 9.93 6.51 9.34
C THR A 74 10.62 6.95 8.06
N TRP A 75 10.04 6.64 6.90
CA TRP A 75 10.59 7.06 5.62
C TRP A 75 10.58 8.59 5.48
N LEU A 76 9.48 9.27 5.83
CA LEU A 76 9.38 10.73 5.81
C LEU A 76 10.47 11.40 6.66
N LYS A 77 10.79 10.84 7.83
CA LYS A 77 11.88 11.35 8.70
C LYS A 77 13.26 11.30 8.03
N THR A 78 13.45 10.45 7.03
CA THR A 78 14.72 10.35 6.25
C THR A 78 14.80 11.32 5.08
N LYS A 79 13.72 12.03 4.74
CA LYS A 79 13.61 12.93 3.58
C LYS A 79 13.77 14.41 3.92
N ARG A 80 14.52 14.69 4.99
CA ARG A 80 14.96 16.05 5.32
C ARG A 80 15.97 16.56 4.30
#